data_AF-A0A0D9X395-F1
#
_entry.id   AF-A0A0D9X395-F1
#
_cell.length_a   1.000
_cell.length_b   1.000
_cell.length_c   1.000
_cell.angle_alpha   90.00
_cell.angle_beta   90.00
_cell.angle_gamma   90.00
#
_symmetry.space_group_name_H-M   'P 1'
#
loop_
_entity.id
_entity.type
_entity.pdbx_description
1 polymer ?
#
loop_
_entity_poly.entity_id
_entity_poly.type
_entity_poly.pdbx_seq_one_letter_code
_entity_poly.pdbx_strand_id
1 'polypeptide(L)'
;MQQRRKPPPAAAPAPAKAAAPRRTPGPLSFAGLLLSLLAVATFLYVNDHKLHHAADLDFPISAAARSPDLRLLQEAAHHKVNSIVASRTTKSSPTTPPDVPNPQSDRHHTPISISSSPWVSISLPNTTTTSNLNLKEEAESEECDLYKGRWVYDAEGKEAPLYRESECGFLTEQVTCMRNGRRDDSYQRWRWQPEGCDLPRFEAAAMLERLRNKRMMFVGDSLNRNQWESMVCLLQSAIPYGQKTLTKFVNNGSLNVFRAHEYNATVEFYWAPFLVQSNSDDPQVHSVRDRVIAWRSIAKHAANWKGVHYLVFNTYIWWLNSLDIKVLYVSIILLIVGKRRGAPFGSSGGWSSRYALIDRAMAYREVLKTWAKWVDRRLHPTKTTVFFMAMSPNHITPEAWGGSAGAVKCAMETQPIVNRTWGLDIGTDWRLHGVARGVLRSMRRVPVRFVDITALSELRKDAHTSVHTLRQGKLLTREQQADPRTYADCIHWCLPGLPDTWNHFLYAHIVAHAG
;
A
#
# COMPACT_ATOMS: atom_id res chain seq x y z
N MET A 1 -15.59 43.86 -111.72
CA MET A 1 -16.52 42.70 -111.76
C MET A 1 -15.72 41.47 -111.34
N GLN A 2 -15.89 40.98 -110.11
CA GLN A 2 -16.69 39.80 -109.73
C GLN A 2 -16.25 38.51 -110.46
N GLN A 3 -16.04 37.34 -109.85
CA GLN A 3 -16.38 36.86 -108.51
C GLN A 3 -15.55 35.62 -108.15
N ARG A 4 -15.30 35.48 -106.84
CA ARG A 4 -15.02 34.29 -106.01
C ARG A 4 -14.43 33.01 -106.64
N ARG A 5 -13.30 32.60 -106.07
CA ARG A 5 -12.91 31.19 -105.88
C ARG A 5 -12.79 30.90 -104.38
N LYS A 6 -13.20 29.71 -103.95
CA LYS A 6 -12.86 29.12 -102.65
C LYS A 6 -12.25 27.74 -102.91
N PRO A 7 -11.16 27.35 -102.22
CA PRO A 7 -10.44 26.11 -102.52
C PRO A 7 -11.01 24.90 -101.76
N PRO A 8 -10.66 23.68 -102.21
CA PRO A 8 -11.18 22.42 -101.69
C PRO A 8 -10.30 21.81 -100.56
N PRO A 9 -10.75 20.73 -99.91
CA PRO A 9 -10.28 20.26 -98.60
C PRO A 9 -9.17 19.20 -98.66
N ALA A 10 -8.52 18.97 -97.52
CA ALA A 10 -7.39 18.08 -97.33
C ALA A 10 -7.77 16.60 -97.15
N ALA A 11 -6.85 15.73 -97.60
CA ALA A 11 -6.94 14.27 -97.62
C ALA A 11 -6.24 13.57 -96.43
N ALA A 12 -6.61 12.30 -96.32
CA ALA A 12 -6.27 11.13 -95.49
C ALA A 12 -4.85 10.93 -94.88
N PRO A 13 -4.69 9.95 -93.93
CA PRO A 13 -3.68 9.93 -92.88
C PRO A 13 -2.59 8.83 -92.98
N ALA A 14 -1.80 8.72 -91.89
CA ALA A 14 -0.89 7.66 -91.39
C ALA A 14 0.62 7.97 -91.56
N PRO A 15 1.55 7.53 -90.66
CA PRO A 15 1.45 6.46 -89.65
C PRO A 15 1.97 6.82 -88.23
N ALA A 16 2.03 5.82 -87.34
CA ALA A 16 2.21 5.93 -85.88
C ALA A 16 3.67 5.93 -85.36
N LYS A 17 3.79 6.38 -84.09
CA LYS A 17 4.87 6.29 -83.05
C LYS A 17 5.91 7.44 -83.08
N ALA A 18 6.23 8.07 -81.94
CA ALA A 18 6.89 7.45 -80.78
C ALA A 18 6.40 7.94 -79.39
N ALA A 19 6.60 7.07 -78.39
CA ALA A 19 6.21 7.24 -76.99
C ALA A 19 7.26 8.00 -76.17
N ALA A 20 6.80 8.80 -75.21
CA ALA A 20 7.63 9.40 -74.16
C ALA A 20 8.07 8.35 -73.12
N PRO A 21 9.23 8.53 -72.46
CA PRO A 21 9.82 7.50 -71.61
C PRO A 21 9.02 7.26 -70.32
N ARG A 22 8.79 5.98 -70.02
CA ARG A 22 8.27 5.49 -68.73
C ARG A 22 9.29 5.80 -67.63
N ARG A 23 8.90 6.57 -66.62
CA ARG A 23 9.61 6.57 -65.32
C ARG A 23 9.49 5.18 -64.70
N THR A 24 10.62 4.56 -64.42
CA THR A 24 10.67 3.36 -63.58
C THR A 24 10.22 3.74 -62.16
N PRO A 25 9.35 2.95 -61.50
CA PRO A 25 9.12 3.13 -60.07
C PRO A 25 10.43 2.78 -59.35
N GLY A 26 11.03 3.76 -58.67
CA GLY A 26 12.11 3.48 -57.72
C GLY A 26 11.61 2.56 -56.60
N PRO A 27 12.50 1.83 -55.92
CA PRO A 27 12.11 0.99 -54.79
C PRO A 27 11.39 1.85 -53.74
N LEU A 28 10.25 1.36 -53.24
CA LEU A 28 9.53 1.97 -52.13
C LEU A 28 10.52 2.23 -50.99
N SER A 29 10.62 3.49 -50.55
CA SER A 29 11.37 3.86 -49.35
C SER A 29 10.93 2.96 -48.19
N PHE A 30 11.88 2.54 -47.35
CA PHE A 30 11.61 1.76 -46.15
C PHE A 30 10.47 2.37 -45.30
N ALA A 31 10.36 3.70 -45.28
CA ALA A 31 9.28 4.42 -44.61
C ALA A 31 7.90 4.16 -45.26
N GLY A 32 7.83 4.07 -46.59
CA GLY A 32 6.60 3.75 -47.33
C GLY A 32 6.16 2.29 -47.16
N LEU A 33 7.13 1.37 -47.05
CA LEU A 33 6.86 -0.03 -46.75
C LEU A 33 6.34 -0.19 -45.31
N LEU A 34 6.94 0.53 -44.36
CA LEU A 34 6.50 0.54 -42.96
C LEU A 34 5.09 1.12 -42.80
N LEU A 35 4.76 2.21 -43.51
CA LEU A 35 3.43 2.82 -43.52
C LEU A 35 2.38 1.90 -44.16
N SER A 36 2.72 1.20 -45.24
CA SER A 36 1.82 0.21 -45.85
C SER A 36 1.59 -0.99 -44.92
N LEU A 37 2.63 -1.50 -44.27
CA LEU A 37 2.50 -2.59 -43.30
C LEU A 37 1.66 -2.16 -42.08
N LEU A 38 1.82 -0.92 -41.60
CA LEU A 38 1.01 -0.40 -40.50
C LEU A 38 -0.46 -0.23 -40.90
N ALA A 39 -0.72 0.24 -42.13
CA ALA A 39 -2.07 0.39 -42.65
C ALA A 39 -2.76 -0.97 -42.83
N VAL A 40 -2.05 -1.97 -43.36
CA VAL A 40 -2.57 -3.34 -43.51
C VAL A 40 -2.79 -3.99 -42.14
N ALA A 41 -1.85 -3.85 -41.19
CA ALA A 41 -2.01 -4.38 -39.83
C ALA A 41 -3.19 -3.73 -39.09
N THR A 42 -3.39 -2.42 -39.26
CA THR A 42 -4.54 -1.71 -38.69
C THR A 42 -5.84 -2.15 -39.35
N PHE A 43 -5.86 -2.36 -40.67
CA PHE A 43 -7.04 -2.84 -41.38
C PHE A 43 -7.41 -4.27 -40.98
N LEU A 44 -6.42 -5.17 -40.86
CA LEU A 44 -6.62 -6.54 -40.39
C LEU A 44 -7.10 -6.57 -38.93
N TYR A 45 -6.51 -5.75 -38.04
CA TYR A 45 -6.93 -5.64 -36.65
C TYR A 45 -8.36 -5.10 -36.49
N VAL A 46 -8.75 -4.13 -37.33
CA VAL A 46 -10.12 -3.57 -37.32
C VAL A 46 -11.14 -4.57 -37.88
N ASN A 47 -10.78 -5.36 -38.89
CA ASN A 47 -11.66 -6.39 -39.41
C ASN A 47 -11.81 -7.59 -38.45
N ASP A 48 -10.75 -7.96 -37.73
CA ASP A 48 -10.79 -9.02 -36.72
C ASP A 48 -11.70 -8.62 -35.52
N HIS A 49 -11.64 -7.35 -35.10
CA HIS A 49 -12.57 -6.80 -34.10
C HIS A 49 -14.02 -6.73 -34.59
N LYS A 50 -14.26 -6.51 -35.89
CA LYS A 50 -15.63 -6.52 -36.44
C LYS A 50 -16.18 -7.94 -36.59
N LEU A 51 -15.34 -8.94 -36.85
CA LEU A 51 -15.78 -10.34 -36.92
C LEU A 51 -16.17 -10.90 -35.54
N HIS A 52 -15.46 -10.49 -34.49
CA HIS A 52 -15.79 -10.90 -33.11
C HIS A 52 -17.04 -10.23 -32.51
N HIS A 53 -17.58 -9.19 -33.14
CA HIS A 53 -18.83 -8.53 -32.72
C HIS A 53 -20.08 -9.00 -33.45
N ALA A 54 -19.97 -9.93 -34.41
CA ALA A 54 -21.09 -10.46 -35.19
C ALA A 54 -21.55 -11.87 -34.78
N ALA A 55 -20.90 -12.48 -33.78
CA ALA A 55 -21.22 -13.82 -33.29
C ALA A 55 -21.77 -13.77 -31.86
N ASP A 56 -22.93 -13.14 -31.69
CA ASP A 56 -23.76 -13.26 -30.48
C ASP A 56 -25.23 -13.35 -30.91
N LEU A 57 -25.67 -14.57 -31.28
CA LEU A 57 -27.09 -14.96 -31.32
C LEU A 57 -27.21 -16.47 -30.99
N ASP A 58 -27.68 -16.72 -29.75
CA ASP A 58 -28.47 -17.84 -29.21
C ASP A 58 -27.92 -19.29 -28.96
N PHE A 59 -28.05 -19.68 -27.66
CA PHE A 59 -28.13 -21.01 -26.99
C PHE A 59 -26.85 -21.84 -26.66
N PRO A 60 -26.86 -22.75 -25.65
CA PRO A 60 -27.20 -22.67 -24.22
C PRO A 60 -26.02 -23.02 -23.28
N ILE A 61 -26.23 -22.86 -21.96
CA ILE A 61 -25.33 -23.16 -20.84
C ILE A 61 -24.90 -24.64 -20.82
N SER A 62 -23.59 -24.92 -20.94
CA SER A 62 -22.82 -25.91 -20.16
C SER A 62 -21.41 -26.12 -20.74
N ALA A 63 -20.37 -25.60 -20.08
CA ALA A 63 -19.02 -26.18 -19.99
C ALA A 63 -18.10 -25.20 -19.24
N ALA A 64 -17.80 -25.51 -17.98
CA ALA A 64 -16.80 -24.80 -17.21
C ALA A 64 -15.40 -25.03 -17.80
N ALA A 65 -14.79 -23.97 -18.36
CA ALA A 65 -13.37 -23.97 -18.69
C ALA A 65 -12.56 -23.80 -17.40
N ARG A 66 -11.82 -24.84 -17.01
CA ARG A 66 -10.94 -24.85 -15.83
C ARG A 66 -9.80 -23.84 -16.00
N SER A 67 -9.69 -22.88 -15.08
CA SER A 67 -8.49 -22.06 -14.90
C SER A 67 -7.29 -22.94 -14.49
N PRO A 68 -6.05 -22.54 -14.82
CA PRO A 68 -4.86 -23.29 -14.40
C PRO A 68 -4.75 -23.33 -12.88
N ASP A 69 -4.42 -24.52 -12.36
CA ASP A 69 -4.33 -24.83 -10.94
C ASP A 69 -3.24 -23.99 -10.26
N LEU A 70 -3.65 -23.03 -9.42
CA LEU A 70 -2.75 -22.16 -8.65
C LEU A 70 -1.85 -22.95 -7.67
N ARG A 71 -2.15 -24.22 -7.36
CA ARG A 71 -1.28 -25.06 -6.53
C ARG A 71 0.08 -25.32 -7.17
N LEU A 72 0.12 -25.51 -8.50
CA LEU A 72 1.36 -25.78 -9.24
C LEU A 72 2.33 -24.59 -9.27
N LEU A 73 1.80 -23.35 -9.27
CA LEU A 73 2.63 -22.14 -9.20
C LEU A 73 3.15 -21.87 -7.78
N GLN A 74 2.39 -22.29 -6.75
CA GLN A 74 2.80 -22.20 -5.35
C GLN A 74 3.88 -23.23 -5.01
N GLU A 75 3.75 -24.48 -5.47
CA GLU A 75 4.75 -25.55 -5.25
C GLU A 75 6.11 -25.22 -5.87
N ALA A 76 6.13 -24.59 -7.06
CA ALA A 76 7.36 -24.14 -7.70
C ALA A 76 8.09 -23.01 -6.93
N ALA A 77 7.35 -22.19 -6.19
CA ALA A 77 7.94 -21.13 -5.35
C ALA A 77 8.50 -21.70 -4.02
N HIS A 78 7.85 -22.72 -3.45
CA HIS A 78 8.31 -23.36 -2.21
C HIS A 78 9.53 -24.27 -2.41
N HIS A 79 9.67 -24.93 -3.56
CA HIS A 79 10.83 -25.78 -3.86
C HIS A 79 12.15 -24.99 -3.95
N LYS A 80 12.08 -23.70 -4.32
CA LYS A 80 13.25 -22.81 -4.44
C LYS A 80 13.72 -22.25 -3.09
N VAL A 81 12.85 -22.27 -2.08
CA VAL A 81 13.18 -21.84 -0.71
C VAL A 81 13.75 -23.03 0.09
N ASN A 82 13.19 -24.24 -0.08
CA ASN A 82 13.68 -25.43 0.62
C ASN A 82 15.07 -25.89 0.16
N SER A 83 15.47 -25.65 -1.09
CA SER A 83 16.83 -25.96 -1.55
C SER A 83 17.90 -25.01 -0.99
N ILE A 84 17.51 -23.82 -0.54
CA ILE A 84 18.40 -22.82 0.09
C ILE A 84 18.56 -23.12 1.60
N VAL A 85 17.56 -23.73 2.22
CA VAL A 85 17.59 -24.10 3.65
C VAL A 85 18.28 -25.45 3.89
N ALA A 86 18.15 -26.41 2.96
CA ALA A 86 18.79 -27.73 3.05
C ALA A 86 20.32 -27.72 2.86
N SER A 87 20.90 -26.65 2.31
CA SER A 87 22.37 -26.54 2.17
C SER A 87 23.08 -26.00 3.41
N ARG A 88 22.33 -25.54 4.43
CA ARG A 88 22.86 -24.92 5.65
C ARG A 88 22.79 -25.77 6.92
N THR A 89 22.25 -27.00 6.86
CA THR A 89 22.17 -27.89 8.03
C THR A 89 22.59 -29.32 7.67
N THR A 90 23.89 -29.58 7.70
CA THR A 90 24.42 -30.95 7.86
C THR A 90 25.55 -30.96 8.88
N LYS A 91 25.24 -31.38 10.12
CA LYS A 91 26.01 -32.32 10.96
C LYS A 91 25.57 -32.25 12.42
N SER A 92 24.75 -33.20 12.84
CA SER A 92 24.99 -34.05 14.03
C SER A 92 23.78 -34.97 14.23
N SER A 93 24.02 -36.28 14.29
CA SER A 93 23.01 -37.28 14.63
C SER A 93 22.88 -37.37 16.16
N PRO A 94 21.67 -37.62 16.71
CA PRO A 94 21.48 -37.75 18.15
C PRO A 94 21.68 -39.20 18.62
N THR A 95 22.43 -39.37 19.71
CA THR A 95 22.52 -40.61 20.48
C THR A 95 21.51 -40.54 21.64
N THR A 96 20.67 -41.55 21.77
CA THR A 96 19.69 -41.76 22.85
C THR A 96 20.38 -42.08 24.18
N PRO A 97 19.90 -41.56 25.33
CA PRO A 97 20.36 -41.99 26.66
C PRO A 97 19.50 -43.15 27.22
N PRO A 98 20.06 -44.02 28.08
CA PRO A 98 19.28 -45.04 28.77
C PRO A 98 18.78 -44.58 30.15
N ASP A 99 17.77 -45.30 30.61
CA ASP A 99 16.98 -45.16 31.83
C ASP A 99 17.77 -45.13 33.15
N VAL A 100 17.20 -44.41 34.12
CA VAL A 100 17.54 -44.42 35.56
C VAL A 100 16.44 -45.15 36.32
N PRO A 101 16.79 -45.97 37.33
CA PRO A 101 15.95 -46.14 38.50
C PRO A 101 16.60 -45.59 39.79
N ASN A 102 15.68 -45.20 40.68
CA ASN A 102 15.77 -44.45 41.94
C ASN A 102 16.45 -45.24 43.11
N PRO A 103 16.55 -44.72 44.35
CA PRO A 103 17.80 -44.69 45.11
C PRO A 103 17.69 -45.53 46.40
N GLN A 104 18.79 -45.66 47.16
CA GLN A 104 18.70 -45.75 48.61
C GLN A 104 20.09 -45.62 49.26
N SER A 105 20.13 -44.81 50.35
CA SER A 105 20.75 -45.12 51.66
C SER A 105 22.24 -45.50 51.67
N ASP A 106 23.16 -44.97 52.49
CA ASP A 106 23.21 -43.97 53.54
C ASP A 106 24.69 -44.00 54.04
N ARG A 107 25.17 -42.90 54.62
CA ARG A 107 26.23 -42.81 55.67
C ARG A 107 27.75 -42.88 55.35
N HIS A 108 28.36 -41.76 55.77
CA HIS A 108 29.57 -41.59 56.59
C HIS A 108 30.95 -42.01 56.05
N HIS A 109 31.80 -41.02 55.77
CA HIS A 109 32.92 -40.56 56.63
C HIS A 109 33.92 -39.71 55.80
N THR A 110 34.29 -38.55 56.33
CA THR A 110 35.49 -37.76 55.94
C THR A 110 36.74 -38.33 56.64
N PRO A 111 37.98 -37.82 56.43
CA PRO A 111 38.55 -36.95 55.37
C PRO A 111 39.83 -37.59 54.76
N ILE A 112 40.53 -36.90 53.84
CA ILE A 112 42.01 -36.74 53.81
C ILE A 112 42.41 -35.85 52.62
N SER A 113 43.19 -34.81 52.94
CA SER A 113 43.94 -33.94 52.03
C SER A 113 45.26 -34.61 51.63
N ILE A 114 45.74 -34.42 50.41
CA ILE A 114 47.18 -34.24 50.11
C ILE A 114 47.34 -33.46 48.79
N SER A 115 48.16 -32.41 48.91
CA SER A 115 48.78 -31.57 47.90
C SER A 115 49.96 -32.28 47.22
N SER A 116 50.18 -32.06 45.92
CA SER A 116 51.52 -31.77 45.36
C SER A 116 51.47 -31.57 43.83
N SER A 117 51.73 -30.34 43.39
CA SER A 117 52.40 -30.01 42.11
C SER A 117 53.91 -30.39 42.21
N PRO A 118 54.87 -30.07 41.28
CA PRO A 118 54.80 -29.27 40.04
C PRO A 118 55.86 -29.60 38.91
N TRP A 119 55.84 -28.79 37.82
CA TRP A 119 56.88 -28.50 36.77
C TRP A 119 57.26 -29.64 35.77
N VAL A 120 57.57 -29.41 34.49
CA VAL A 120 58.47 -28.42 33.86
C VAL A 120 58.10 -28.17 32.38
N SER A 121 58.30 -26.92 31.97
CA SER A 121 58.19 -26.31 30.64
C SER A 121 59.42 -26.57 29.76
N ILE A 122 59.23 -26.65 28.43
CA ILE A 122 60.28 -26.30 27.45
C ILE A 122 59.67 -25.39 26.39
N SER A 123 60.37 -24.30 26.09
CA SER A 123 59.97 -23.21 25.21
C SER A 123 60.94 -23.03 24.03
N LEU A 124 60.34 -22.75 22.86
CA LEU A 124 60.76 -21.83 21.77
C LEU A 124 61.94 -22.23 20.84
N PRO A 125 61.87 -21.85 19.54
CA PRO A 125 62.02 -20.46 19.11
C PRO A 125 60.91 -19.89 18.21
N ASN A 126 60.76 -18.56 18.33
CA ASN A 126 59.96 -17.66 17.51
C ASN A 126 60.50 -17.52 16.08
N THR A 127 59.58 -17.45 15.11
CA THR A 127 59.80 -16.68 13.88
C THR A 127 58.58 -15.81 13.62
N THR A 128 58.81 -14.50 13.67
CA THR A 128 57.85 -13.44 13.34
C THR A 128 57.45 -13.49 11.87
N THR A 129 56.15 -13.53 11.60
CA THR A 129 55.60 -12.95 10.37
C THR A 129 54.25 -12.31 10.69
N THR A 130 54.23 -10.99 10.59
CA THR A 130 53.07 -10.12 10.75
C THR A 130 52.02 -10.41 9.67
N SER A 131 50.82 -10.81 10.08
CA SER A 131 49.59 -10.57 9.32
C SER A 131 48.47 -10.16 10.29
N ASN A 132 48.28 -8.85 10.40
CA ASN A 132 47.08 -8.26 10.99
C ASN A 132 45.88 -8.64 10.10
N LEU A 133 45.10 -9.63 10.52
CA LEU A 133 43.71 -9.79 10.09
C LEU A 133 42.84 -9.56 11.31
N ASN A 134 42.59 -8.27 11.54
CA ASN A 134 41.57 -7.78 12.44
C ASN A 134 40.21 -8.12 11.81
N LEU A 135 39.76 -9.37 11.98
CA LEU A 135 38.36 -9.73 11.76
C LEU A 135 37.57 -9.15 12.94
N LYS A 136 37.31 -7.84 12.87
CA LYS A 136 36.13 -7.29 13.50
C LYS A 136 34.94 -7.98 12.84
N GLU A 137 34.47 -9.03 13.49
CA GLU A 137 33.07 -9.42 13.41
C GLU A 137 32.30 -8.22 13.96
N GLU A 138 32.01 -7.26 13.08
CA GLU A 138 30.96 -6.29 13.32
C GLU A 138 29.71 -7.14 13.51
N ALA A 139 29.33 -7.34 14.77
CA ALA A 139 27.97 -7.70 15.09
C ALA A 139 27.09 -6.63 14.43
N GLU A 140 26.52 -6.97 13.27
CA GLU A 140 25.34 -6.31 12.75
C GLU A 140 24.39 -6.25 13.95
N SER A 141 24.21 -5.07 14.54
CA SER A 141 23.14 -4.87 15.50
C SER A 141 21.87 -5.24 14.74
N GLU A 142 21.24 -6.36 15.09
CA GLU A 142 19.99 -6.77 14.46
C GLU A 142 19.01 -5.59 14.59
N GLU A 143 18.81 -4.86 13.49
CA GLU A 143 17.92 -3.71 13.46
C GLU A 143 16.52 -4.24 13.76
N CYS A 144 15.93 -3.83 14.89
CA CYS A 144 14.65 -4.36 15.32
C CYS A 144 13.56 -4.08 14.28
N ASP A 145 12.99 -5.14 13.72
CA ASP A 145 11.83 -5.03 12.84
C ASP A 145 10.56 -4.77 13.69
N LEU A 146 10.20 -3.50 13.82
CA LEU A 146 9.03 -3.03 14.58
C LEU A 146 7.71 -3.69 14.13
N TYR A 147 7.66 -4.26 12.92
CA TYR A 147 6.43 -4.80 12.33
C TYR A 147 6.30 -6.32 12.48
N LYS A 148 7.34 -6.99 12.98
CA LYS A 148 7.32 -8.42 13.31
C LYS A 148 7.18 -8.59 14.82
N GLY A 149 6.19 -9.36 15.26
CA GLY A 149 5.77 -9.34 16.65
C GLY A 149 4.45 -10.04 16.90
N ARG A 150 3.83 -9.71 18.04
CA ARG A 150 2.54 -10.25 18.46
C ARG A 150 1.69 -9.21 19.17
N TRP A 151 0.38 -9.39 19.09
CA TRP A 151 -0.55 -8.68 19.94
C TRP A 151 -0.52 -9.24 21.37
N VAL A 152 -0.40 -8.35 22.34
CA VAL A 152 -0.40 -8.65 23.77
C VAL A 152 -1.58 -7.93 24.41
N TYR A 153 -2.34 -8.66 25.21
CA TYR A 153 -3.47 -8.11 25.94
C TYR A 153 -2.97 -7.45 27.24
N ASP A 154 -3.29 -6.17 27.41
CA ASP A 154 -2.98 -5.40 28.61
C ASP A 154 -4.18 -5.46 29.58
N ALA A 155 -4.21 -6.51 30.40
CA ALA A 155 -5.29 -6.75 31.35
C ALA A 155 -5.43 -5.62 32.39
N GLU A 156 -4.32 -4.98 32.75
CA GLU A 156 -4.25 -3.91 33.74
C GLU A 156 -4.63 -2.54 33.15
N GLY A 157 -4.61 -2.41 31.81
CA GLY A 157 -4.95 -1.18 31.10
C GLY A 157 -3.95 -0.04 31.39
N LYS A 158 -2.68 -0.37 31.57
CA LYS A 158 -1.61 0.59 31.90
C LYS A 158 -1.02 1.27 30.65
N GLU A 159 -1.04 0.57 29.52
CA GLU A 159 -0.43 0.97 28.25
C GLU A 159 -1.45 1.11 27.12
N ALA A 160 -2.59 0.42 27.19
CA ALA A 160 -3.65 0.52 26.20
C ALA A 160 -5.07 0.55 26.83
N PRO A 161 -5.98 1.40 26.31
CA PRO A 161 -5.77 2.38 25.23
C PRO A 161 -5.00 3.62 25.71
N LEU A 162 -4.37 4.32 24.77
CA LEU A 162 -3.57 5.54 25.06
C LEU A 162 -4.43 6.77 25.41
N TYR A 163 -5.73 6.71 25.14
CA TYR A 163 -6.74 7.70 25.51
C TYR A 163 -8.12 7.04 25.51
N ARG A 164 -9.12 7.65 26.16
CA ARG A 164 -10.51 7.18 26.09
C ARG A 164 -11.30 7.88 25.00
N GLU A 165 -12.25 7.19 24.38
CA GLU A 165 -13.13 7.77 23.33
C GLU A 165 -13.81 9.07 23.79
N SER A 166 -14.25 9.13 25.05
CA SER A 166 -14.91 10.30 25.65
C SER A 166 -13.98 11.50 25.87
N GLU A 167 -12.67 11.28 25.94
CA GLU A 167 -11.68 12.34 26.21
C GLU A 167 -11.31 13.12 24.94
N CYS A 168 -11.58 12.57 23.75
CA CYS A 168 -11.26 13.21 22.48
C CYS A 168 -12.50 13.76 21.77
N GLY A 169 -12.75 15.06 21.95
CA GLY A 169 -13.85 15.78 21.28
C GLY A 169 -13.69 15.96 19.76
N PHE A 170 -12.59 15.50 19.17
CA PHE A 170 -12.30 15.64 17.73
C PHE A 170 -12.70 14.41 16.91
N LEU A 171 -12.99 13.28 17.57
CA LEU A 171 -13.44 12.06 16.90
C LEU A 171 -14.76 12.31 16.16
N THR A 172 -14.82 11.89 14.90
CA THR A 172 -16.07 11.87 14.15
C THR A 172 -16.95 10.72 14.61
N GLU A 173 -18.27 10.85 14.38
CA GLU A 173 -19.23 9.77 14.68
C GLU A 173 -18.96 8.49 13.87
N GLN A 174 -18.10 8.50 12.84
CA GLN A 174 -17.75 7.30 12.09
C GLN A 174 -16.95 6.29 12.95
N VAL A 175 -16.21 6.77 13.95
CA VAL A 175 -15.18 5.98 14.66
C VAL A 175 -15.44 5.85 16.16
N THR A 176 -16.46 6.53 16.69
CA THR A 176 -16.86 6.53 18.11
C THR A 176 -17.74 5.33 18.45
N CYS A 177 -17.18 4.14 18.33
CA CYS A 177 -17.93 2.88 18.43
C CYS A 177 -18.68 2.72 19.75
N MET A 178 -18.08 3.12 20.88
CA MET A 178 -18.71 2.98 22.19
C MET A 178 -19.94 3.89 22.29
N ARG A 179 -19.81 5.15 21.88
CA ARG A 179 -20.94 6.10 21.77
C ARG A 179 -22.01 5.61 20.80
N ASN A 180 -21.61 4.91 19.74
CA ASN A 180 -22.51 4.36 18.72
C ASN A 180 -23.15 3.02 19.12
N GLY A 181 -22.96 2.57 20.37
CA GLY A 181 -23.66 1.44 20.94
C GLY A 181 -22.83 0.17 21.11
N ARG A 182 -21.54 0.17 20.74
CA ARG A 182 -20.65 -0.95 21.05
C ARG A 182 -20.51 -1.07 22.57
N ARG A 183 -20.64 -2.30 23.08
CA ARG A 183 -20.58 -2.57 24.53
C ARG A 183 -19.28 -3.24 24.96
N ASP A 184 -18.69 -4.04 24.07
CA ASP A 184 -17.36 -4.61 24.27
C ASP A 184 -16.27 -3.57 24.00
N ASP A 185 -15.46 -3.29 25.02
CA ASP A 185 -14.28 -2.41 24.96
C ASP A 185 -12.95 -3.20 24.97
N SER A 186 -12.99 -4.53 25.01
CA SER A 186 -11.78 -5.36 25.18
C SER A 186 -10.80 -5.21 24.02
N TYR A 187 -11.30 -4.90 22.82
CA TYR A 187 -10.50 -4.58 21.63
C TYR A 187 -9.54 -3.39 21.85
N GLN A 188 -9.84 -2.48 22.79
CA GLN A 188 -9.03 -1.29 23.08
C GLN A 188 -7.79 -1.62 23.90
N ARG A 189 -7.72 -2.81 24.53
CA ARG A 189 -6.66 -3.20 25.48
C ARG A 189 -5.55 -4.03 24.84
N TRP A 190 -5.47 -4.04 23.51
CA TRP A 190 -4.43 -4.77 22.79
C TRP A 190 -3.31 -3.82 22.38
N ARG A 191 -2.07 -4.18 22.73
CA ARG A 191 -0.86 -3.50 22.29
C ARG A 191 0.00 -4.41 21.42
N TRP A 192 0.76 -3.82 20.52
CA TRP A 192 1.72 -4.55 19.70
C TRP A 192 3.07 -4.67 20.42
N GLN A 193 3.62 -5.88 20.48
CA GLN A 193 4.95 -6.16 21.00
C GLN A 193 5.83 -6.67 19.85
N PRO A 194 6.80 -5.87 19.36
CA PRO A 194 7.80 -6.36 18.43
C PRO A 194 8.61 -7.53 18.99
N GLU A 195 9.11 -8.39 18.10
CA GLU A 195 10.14 -9.37 18.43
C GLU A 195 11.50 -8.68 18.50
N GLY A 196 12.25 -8.90 19.59
CA GLY A 196 13.63 -8.40 19.73
C GLY A 196 13.78 -6.96 20.23
N CYS A 197 12.70 -6.20 20.38
CA CYS A 197 12.73 -4.90 21.07
C CYS A 197 11.35 -4.46 21.59
N ASP A 198 11.34 -3.34 22.31
CA ASP A 198 10.14 -2.65 22.77
C ASP A 198 9.86 -1.40 21.94
N LEU A 199 8.57 -1.09 21.74
CA LEU A 199 8.19 0.23 21.24
C LEU A 199 8.46 1.29 22.32
N PRO A 200 9.02 2.46 21.96
CA PRO A 200 9.23 3.53 22.93
C PRO A 200 7.88 3.99 23.47
N ARG A 201 7.78 4.20 24.79
CA ARG A 201 6.54 4.70 25.42
C ARG A 201 6.04 5.95 24.70
N PHE A 202 4.76 5.95 24.34
CA PHE A 202 4.15 7.09 23.66
C PHE A 202 4.01 8.27 24.63
N GLU A 203 4.65 9.39 24.30
CA GLU A 203 4.54 10.64 25.05
C GLU A 203 4.07 11.76 24.13
N ALA A 204 2.83 12.21 24.34
CA ALA A 204 2.20 13.25 23.53
C ALA A 204 3.00 14.56 23.52
N ALA A 205 3.53 14.99 24.67
CA ALA A 205 4.36 16.18 24.79
C ALA A 205 5.66 16.04 23.97
N ALA A 206 6.33 14.89 24.04
CA ALA A 206 7.53 14.63 23.25
C ALA A 206 7.26 14.70 21.74
N MET A 207 6.15 14.09 21.29
CA MET A 207 5.73 14.18 19.89
C MET A 207 5.40 15.62 19.47
N LEU A 208 4.69 16.38 20.31
CA LEU A 208 4.39 17.79 20.04
C LEU A 208 5.65 18.66 19.96
N GLU A 209 6.66 18.41 20.80
CA GLU A 209 7.96 19.07 20.70
C GLU A 209 8.66 18.75 19.37
N ARG A 210 8.60 17.49 18.91
CA ARG A 210 9.12 17.13 17.57
C ARG A 210 8.39 17.85 16.45
N LEU A 211 7.10 18.14 16.64
CA LEU A 211 6.24 18.87 15.72
C LEU A 211 6.27 20.40 15.89
N ARG A 212 7.02 20.94 16.85
CA ARG A 212 7.08 22.38 17.10
C ARG A 212 7.51 23.14 15.84
N ASN A 213 6.73 24.15 15.45
CA ASN A 213 6.89 24.91 14.20
C ASN A 213 6.83 24.08 12.91
N LYS A 214 6.24 22.88 12.95
CA LYS A 214 6.19 21.95 11.83
C LYS A 214 4.76 21.56 11.49
N ARG A 215 4.66 20.91 10.32
CA ARG A 215 3.42 20.40 9.74
C ARG A 215 3.58 18.91 9.51
N MET A 216 2.66 18.13 10.06
CA MET A 216 2.48 16.71 9.74
C MET A 216 1.21 16.56 8.92
N MET A 217 1.27 15.88 7.77
CA MET A 217 0.12 15.73 6.88
C MET A 217 -0.04 14.26 6.47
N PHE A 218 -1.22 13.72 6.77
CA PHE A 218 -1.73 12.46 6.24
C PHE A 218 -2.37 12.73 4.88
N VAL A 219 -1.98 11.98 3.86
CA VAL A 219 -2.46 12.13 2.48
C VAL A 219 -2.93 10.78 1.96
N GLY A 220 -4.20 10.66 1.58
CA GLY A 220 -4.68 9.38 1.06
C GLY A 220 -6.18 9.20 1.14
N ASP A 221 -6.58 7.95 1.41
CA ASP A 221 -7.97 7.51 1.49
C ASP A 221 -8.55 7.63 2.90
N SER A 222 -9.74 7.06 3.11
CA SER A 222 -10.45 7.13 4.40
C SER A 222 -9.73 6.41 5.54
N LEU A 223 -8.84 5.45 5.28
CA LEU A 223 -8.07 4.79 6.33
C LEU A 223 -6.94 5.69 6.83
N ASN A 224 -6.36 6.54 5.97
CA ASN A 224 -5.44 7.57 6.43
C ASN A 224 -6.16 8.68 7.20
N ARG A 225 -7.42 8.96 6.88
CA ARG A 225 -8.27 9.84 7.71
C ARG A 225 -8.50 9.23 9.09
N ASN A 226 -8.79 7.93 9.14
CA ASN A 226 -8.95 7.18 10.38
C ASN A 226 -7.68 7.24 11.25
N GLN A 227 -6.50 7.09 10.62
CA GLN A 227 -5.22 7.23 11.31
C GLN A 227 -4.94 8.68 11.74
N TRP A 228 -5.30 9.67 10.94
CA TRP A 228 -5.18 11.08 11.30
C TRP A 228 -6.05 11.44 12.52
N GLU A 229 -7.30 10.97 12.59
CA GLU A 229 -8.16 11.19 13.77
C GLU A 229 -7.55 10.58 15.04
N SER A 230 -6.95 9.39 14.92
CA SER A 230 -6.17 8.78 16.00
C SER A 230 -5.00 9.66 16.44
N MET A 231 -4.18 10.17 15.50
CA MET A 231 -3.04 11.02 15.82
C MET A 231 -3.48 12.32 16.51
N VAL A 232 -4.59 12.91 16.08
CA VAL A 232 -5.17 14.08 16.75
C VAL A 232 -5.52 13.74 18.20
N CYS A 233 -6.18 12.61 18.45
CA CYS A 233 -6.57 12.21 19.81
C CYS A 233 -5.41 11.82 20.71
N LEU A 234 -4.37 11.20 20.15
CA LEU A 234 -3.14 10.90 20.86
C LEU A 234 -2.45 12.16 21.38
N LEU A 235 -2.49 13.26 20.62
CA LEU A 235 -1.79 14.50 20.96
C LEU A 235 -2.64 15.47 21.78
N GLN A 236 -3.95 15.47 21.58
CA GLN A 236 -4.82 16.50 22.17
C GLN A 236 -4.84 16.49 23.70
N SER A 237 -4.56 15.36 24.34
CA SER A 237 -4.54 15.22 25.80
C SER A 237 -3.43 16.04 26.46
N ALA A 238 -2.31 16.27 25.75
CA ALA A 238 -1.21 17.10 26.22
C ALA A 238 -1.34 18.60 25.83
N ILE A 239 -2.46 18.99 25.20
CA ILE A 239 -2.70 20.38 24.78
C ILE A 239 -3.81 20.98 25.65
N PRO A 240 -3.55 22.11 26.35
CA PRO A 240 -4.54 22.78 27.18
C PRO A 240 -5.83 23.12 26.44
N TYR A 241 -6.93 23.24 27.20
CA TYR A 241 -8.21 23.72 26.67
C TYR A 241 -8.04 25.11 26.05
N GLY A 242 -8.69 25.37 24.91
CA GLY A 242 -8.56 26.61 24.16
C GLY A 242 -7.26 26.77 23.35
N GLN A 243 -6.25 25.91 23.54
CA GLN A 243 -4.98 25.95 22.79
C GLN A 243 -4.94 24.97 21.60
N LYS A 244 -6.11 24.50 21.16
CA LYS A 244 -6.27 23.59 20.02
C LYS A 244 -7.51 23.91 19.19
N THR A 245 -7.37 23.84 17.87
CA THR A 245 -8.45 24.09 16.91
C THR A 245 -8.46 23.06 15.79
N LEU A 246 -9.63 22.82 15.20
CA LEU A 246 -9.80 21.98 14.01
C LEU A 246 -10.57 22.75 12.94
N THR A 247 -9.90 23.04 11.82
CA THR A 247 -10.52 23.64 10.64
C THR A 247 -10.70 22.57 9.57
N LYS A 248 -11.94 22.29 9.17
CA LYS A 248 -12.27 21.30 8.13
C LYS A 248 -12.49 21.98 6.78
N PHE A 249 -12.17 21.27 5.70
CA PHE A 249 -12.39 21.71 4.31
C PHE A 249 -11.85 23.12 4.05
N VAL A 250 -10.59 23.37 4.39
CA VAL A 250 -9.94 24.68 4.20
C VAL A 250 -10.14 25.15 2.75
N ASN A 251 -10.67 26.37 2.60
CA ASN A 251 -11.04 26.98 1.32
C ASN A 251 -12.03 26.15 0.48
N ASN A 252 -12.99 25.46 1.12
CA ASN A 252 -13.88 24.48 0.51
C ASN A 252 -13.12 23.39 -0.26
N GLY A 253 -11.91 23.07 0.19
CA GLY A 253 -11.00 22.11 -0.44
C GLY A 253 -10.90 20.78 0.30
N SER A 254 -9.85 20.05 -0.04
CA SER A 254 -9.60 18.68 0.44
C SER A 254 -8.83 18.58 1.77
N LEU A 255 -8.54 19.72 2.42
CA LEU A 255 -7.62 19.79 3.55
C LEU A 255 -8.35 20.04 4.87
N ASN A 256 -8.06 19.22 5.88
CA ASN A 256 -8.41 19.43 7.29
C ASN A 256 -7.14 19.72 8.09
N VAL A 257 -7.21 20.68 9.02
CA VAL A 257 -6.05 21.14 9.81
C VAL A 257 -6.42 21.15 11.30
N PHE A 258 -5.84 20.24 12.06
CA PHE A 258 -5.77 20.35 13.51
C PHE A 258 -4.53 21.17 13.90
N ARG A 259 -4.70 22.18 14.76
CA ARG A 259 -3.60 23.05 15.20
C ARG A 259 -3.43 23.00 16.72
N ALA A 260 -2.19 22.81 17.15
CA ALA A 260 -1.75 23.00 18.53
C ALA A 260 -1.05 24.36 18.64
N HIS A 261 -1.71 25.34 19.25
CA HIS A 261 -1.31 26.75 19.18
C HIS A 261 0.04 27.02 19.85
N GLU A 262 0.25 26.55 21.08
CA GLU A 262 1.49 26.75 21.85
C GLU A 262 2.74 26.13 21.21
N TYR A 263 2.55 25.07 20.42
CA TYR A 263 3.63 24.42 19.68
C TYR A 263 3.82 25.00 18.27
N ASN A 264 2.89 25.86 17.82
CA ASN A 264 2.79 26.28 16.42
C ASN A 264 2.88 25.06 15.47
N ALA A 265 2.19 23.97 15.84
CA ALA A 265 2.25 22.69 15.17
C ALA A 265 0.91 22.36 14.51
N THR A 266 0.94 21.66 13.38
CA THR A 266 -0.28 21.14 12.75
C THR A 266 -0.22 19.65 12.45
N VAL A 267 -1.38 19.02 12.58
CA VAL A 267 -1.64 17.65 12.15
C VAL A 267 -2.80 17.68 11.16
N GLU A 268 -2.50 17.37 9.91
CA GLU A 268 -3.33 17.68 8.75
C GLU A 268 -3.79 16.41 8.05
N PHE A 269 -4.96 16.45 7.41
CA PHE A 269 -5.42 15.41 6.51
C PHE A 269 -5.80 16.00 5.16
N TYR A 270 -5.21 15.46 4.09
CA TYR A 270 -5.51 15.84 2.71
C TYR A 270 -6.13 14.66 1.95
N TRP A 271 -7.37 14.84 1.49
CA TRP A 271 -8.08 13.84 0.70
C TRP A 271 -7.48 13.68 -0.70
N ALA A 272 -6.84 12.53 -0.95
CA ALA A 272 -6.30 12.14 -2.24
C ALA A 272 -6.29 10.59 -2.31
N PRO A 273 -7.47 9.97 -2.43
CA PRO A 273 -7.65 8.53 -2.16
C PRO A 273 -6.90 7.61 -3.11
N PHE A 274 -6.60 8.07 -4.33
CA PHE A 274 -5.73 7.39 -5.30
C PHE A 274 -4.36 8.06 -5.45
N LEU A 275 -4.05 9.07 -4.63
CA LEU A 275 -2.92 10.01 -4.73
C LEU A 275 -2.89 10.88 -5.99
N VAL A 276 -3.08 10.28 -7.16
CA VAL A 276 -3.31 10.96 -8.44
C VAL A 276 -4.72 11.52 -8.54
N GLN A 277 -4.97 12.36 -9.53
CA GLN A 277 -6.30 12.89 -9.82
C GLN A 277 -7.26 11.77 -10.17
N SER A 278 -8.48 11.88 -9.65
CA SER A 278 -9.59 10.97 -9.89
C SER A 278 -10.93 11.71 -9.87
N ASN A 279 -11.98 11.05 -10.37
CA ASN A 279 -13.35 11.57 -10.22
C ASN A 279 -13.91 11.43 -8.80
N SER A 280 -13.07 11.03 -7.83
CA SER A 280 -13.42 10.80 -6.43
C SER A 280 -12.63 11.72 -5.48
N ASP A 281 -12.03 12.80 -6.01
CA ASP A 281 -11.19 13.75 -5.26
C ASP A 281 -11.99 14.79 -4.45
N ASP A 282 -13.30 14.85 -4.62
CA ASP A 282 -14.18 15.68 -3.80
C ASP A 282 -14.45 14.97 -2.46
N PRO A 283 -13.97 15.48 -1.31
CA PRO A 283 -14.11 14.79 -0.03
C PRO A 283 -15.56 14.72 0.47
N GLN A 284 -16.49 15.49 -0.09
CA GLN A 284 -17.91 15.46 0.27
C GLN A 284 -18.72 14.60 -0.72
N VAL A 285 -18.34 14.61 -2.01
CA VAL A 285 -19.01 13.86 -3.09
C VAL A 285 -18.04 12.87 -3.75
N HIS A 286 -17.50 11.95 -2.95
CA HIS A 286 -16.53 10.96 -3.42
C HIS A 286 -17.11 9.55 -3.65
N SER A 287 -18.34 9.30 -3.26
CA SER A 287 -18.99 7.99 -3.44
C SER A 287 -19.58 7.89 -4.83
N VAL A 288 -18.73 7.53 -5.80
CA VAL A 288 -19.10 7.33 -7.20
C VAL A 288 -19.03 5.85 -7.57
N ARG A 289 -19.99 5.37 -8.37
CA ARG A 289 -20.05 3.95 -8.79
C ARG A 289 -18.85 3.56 -9.64
N ASP A 290 -18.51 4.42 -10.60
CA ASP A 290 -17.48 4.18 -11.59
C ASP A 290 -16.26 5.05 -11.30
N ARG A 291 -15.37 4.57 -10.43
CA ARG A 291 -14.14 5.29 -10.08
C ARG A 291 -13.16 5.28 -11.26
N VAL A 292 -12.69 6.46 -11.67
CA VAL A 292 -11.75 6.64 -12.78
C VAL A 292 -10.54 7.43 -12.31
N ILE A 293 -9.34 6.97 -12.65
CA ILE A 293 -8.08 7.63 -12.29
C ILE A 293 -7.34 8.18 -13.52
N ALA A 294 -6.61 9.26 -13.30
CA ALA A 294 -5.62 9.79 -14.22
C ALA A 294 -4.21 9.54 -13.65
N TRP A 295 -3.69 8.31 -13.80
CA TRP A 295 -2.50 7.78 -13.10
C TRP A 295 -1.16 8.54 -13.28
N ARG A 296 -1.12 9.57 -14.12
CA ARG A 296 0.04 10.45 -14.36
C ARG A 296 -0.19 11.89 -13.92
N SER A 297 -1.40 12.20 -13.47
CA SER A 297 -1.80 13.54 -13.05
C SER A 297 -1.76 13.63 -11.52
N ILE A 298 -0.67 14.15 -10.96
CA ILE A 298 -0.51 14.33 -9.51
C ILE A 298 -0.32 15.79 -9.09
N ALA A 299 -0.01 16.67 -10.03
CA ALA A 299 0.48 18.02 -9.75
C ALA A 299 -0.51 18.90 -8.97
N LYS A 300 -1.82 18.77 -9.22
CA LYS A 300 -2.87 19.51 -8.50
C LYS A 300 -2.88 19.18 -7.01
N HIS A 301 -2.90 17.89 -6.67
CA HIS A 301 -2.83 17.46 -5.28
C HIS A 301 -1.51 17.86 -4.65
N ALA A 302 -0.42 17.59 -5.36
CA ALA A 302 0.93 17.76 -4.85
C ALA A 302 1.37 19.23 -4.69
N ALA A 303 0.57 20.19 -5.16
CA ALA A 303 0.74 21.60 -4.82
C ALA A 303 0.53 21.85 -3.31
N ASN A 304 -0.32 21.05 -2.66
CA ASN A 304 -0.70 21.21 -1.25
C ASN A 304 0.28 20.53 -0.28
N TRP A 305 1.10 19.59 -0.77
CA TRP A 305 2.03 18.80 0.04
C TRP A 305 3.40 19.46 0.20
N LYS A 306 3.66 20.56 -0.52
CA LYS A 306 4.94 21.28 -0.47
C LYS A 306 5.12 21.94 0.91
N GLY A 307 6.35 21.89 1.41
CA GLY A 307 6.71 22.51 2.69
C GLY A 307 6.17 21.79 3.92
N VAL A 308 5.60 20.59 3.76
CA VAL A 308 5.24 19.72 4.88
C VAL A 308 6.50 19.02 5.41
N HIS A 309 6.61 18.87 6.73
CA HIS A 309 7.79 18.32 7.39
C HIS A 309 7.68 16.80 7.60
N TYR A 310 6.48 16.31 7.88
CA TYR A 310 6.19 14.87 7.97
C TYR A 310 5.03 14.55 7.03
N LEU A 311 5.28 13.82 5.95
CA LEU A 311 4.25 13.37 5.02
C LEU A 311 3.95 11.90 5.25
N VAL A 312 2.69 11.55 5.48
CA VAL A 312 2.23 10.17 5.71
C VAL A 312 1.27 9.80 4.60
N PHE A 313 1.73 9.05 3.61
CA PHE A 313 0.92 8.64 2.47
C PHE A 313 0.28 7.26 2.70
N ASN A 314 -0.94 7.07 2.20
CA ASN A 314 -1.51 5.75 1.96
C ASN A 314 -2.33 5.76 0.65
N THR A 315 -2.69 4.59 0.14
CA THR A 315 -3.78 4.41 -0.83
C THR A 315 -4.02 2.91 -1.03
N TYR A 316 -5.22 2.41 -0.72
CA TYR A 316 -5.51 0.98 -0.89
C TYR A 316 -6.99 0.64 -1.06
N ILE A 317 -7.85 1.05 -0.13
CA ILE A 317 -9.15 0.37 0.02
C ILE A 317 -10.02 0.44 -1.24
N TRP A 318 -10.01 1.56 -1.95
CA TRP A 318 -10.81 1.72 -3.16
C TRP A 318 -10.25 1.01 -4.39
N TRP A 319 -9.00 0.55 -4.34
CA TRP A 319 -8.44 -0.31 -5.37
C TRP A 319 -9.09 -1.69 -5.35
N LEU A 320 -9.68 -2.09 -4.22
CA LEU A 320 -10.36 -3.37 -4.07
C LEU A 320 -11.77 -3.39 -4.68
N ASN A 321 -12.33 -2.22 -5.06
CA ASN A 321 -13.69 -2.13 -5.59
C ASN A 321 -13.91 -2.93 -6.89
N SER A 322 -12.85 -3.15 -7.68
CA SER A 322 -12.90 -3.89 -8.94
C SER A 322 -11.57 -4.58 -9.23
N LEU A 323 -11.60 -5.69 -9.98
CA LEU A 323 -10.38 -6.41 -10.39
C LEU A 323 -9.53 -5.58 -11.36
N ASP A 324 -10.19 -4.83 -12.25
CA ASP A 324 -9.56 -3.87 -13.14
C ASP A 324 -9.85 -2.44 -12.71
N ILE A 325 -8.89 -1.56 -12.95
CA ILE A 325 -8.97 -0.14 -12.66
C ILE A 325 -9.24 0.64 -13.94
N LYS A 326 -10.23 1.53 -13.88
CA LYS A 326 -10.57 2.43 -15.00
C LYS A 326 -9.55 3.55 -15.07
N VAL A 327 -8.69 3.51 -16.09
CA VAL A 327 -7.65 4.52 -16.33
C VAL A 327 -8.04 5.37 -17.52
N LEU A 328 -8.06 6.69 -17.33
CA LEU A 328 -8.41 7.65 -18.38
C LEU A 328 -7.50 7.49 -19.62
N TYR A 329 -8.08 7.34 -20.81
CA TYR A 329 -7.34 6.99 -22.04
C TYR A 329 -6.27 8.02 -22.43
N VAL A 330 -6.50 9.30 -22.15
CA VAL A 330 -5.50 10.38 -22.34
C VAL A 330 -4.22 10.11 -21.54
N SER A 331 -4.35 9.46 -20.38
CA SER A 331 -3.20 9.05 -19.57
C SER A 331 -2.40 7.87 -20.17
N ILE A 332 -3.00 7.11 -21.10
CA ILE A 332 -2.39 5.98 -21.81
C ILE A 332 -1.72 6.45 -23.10
N ILE A 333 -2.30 7.40 -23.84
CA ILE A 333 -1.64 8.00 -25.01
C ILE A 333 -0.31 8.66 -24.61
N LEU A 334 -0.25 9.27 -23.42
CA LEU A 334 1.00 9.81 -22.85
C LEU A 334 2.09 8.75 -22.58
N LEU A 335 1.74 7.47 -22.47
CA LEU A 335 2.70 6.36 -22.41
C LEU A 335 3.27 6.01 -23.79
N ILE A 336 2.40 5.96 -24.81
CA ILE A 336 2.75 5.47 -26.15
C ILE A 336 3.48 6.55 -26.97
N VAL A 337 3.02 7.81 -26.91
CA VAL A 337 3.48 8.88 -27.83
C VAL A 337 4.67 9.67 -27.28
N GLY A 338 5.05 9.45 -26.02
CA GLY A 338 6.07 10.27 -25.38
C GLY A 338 5.59 11.70 -25.14
N LYS A 339 6.30 12.39 -24.24
CA LYS A 339 5.87 13.63 -23.59
C LYS A 339 5.89 14.83 -24.56
N ARG A 340 4.77 15.16 -25.22
CA ARG A 340 4.57 16.55 -25.69
C ARG A 340 4.26 17.44 -24.48
N ARG A 341 5.16 18.38 -24.19
CA ARG A 341 4.99 19.40 -23.16
C ARG A 341 3.73 20.23 -23.49
N GLY A 342 2.79 20.33 -22.55
CA GLY A 342 1.82 21.42 -22.54
C GLY A 342 0.40 21.14 -23.04
N ALA A 343 -0.12 19.91 -22.99
CA ALA A 343 -1.57 19.75 -23.14
C ALA A 343 -2.27 20.23 -21.84
N PRO A 344 -3.06 21.32 -21.87
CA PRO A 344 -3.88 21.70 -20.73
C PRO A 344 -4.92 20.59 -20.53
N PHE A 345 -5.02 20.06 -19.32
CA PHE A 345 -6.22 19.32 -18.94
C PHE A 345 -7.31 20.38 -18.75
N GLY A 346 -7.96 20.73 -19.87
CA GLY A 346 -9.02 21.71 -19.90
C GLY A 346 -10.20 21.22 -19.07
N SER A 347 -10.71 22.10 -18.22
CA SER A 347 -11.91 21.96 -17.39
C SER A 347 -13.21 21.67 -18.16
N SER A 348 -13.13 21.20 -19.41
CA SER A 348 -14.23 20.93 -20.32
C SER A 348 -14.25 19.48 -20.85
N GLY A 349 -13.20 18.68 -20.61
CA GLY A 349 -13.21 17.24 -20.91
C GLY A 349 -13.66 16.45 -19.68
N GLY A 350 -14.96 16.22 -19.55
CA GLY A 350 -15.52 15.51 -18.40
C GLY A 350 -14.86 14.14 -18.16
N TRP A 351 -15.01 13.62 -16.94
CA TRP A 351 -14.73 12.21 -16.59
C TRP A 351 -15.56 11.21 -17.41
N SER A 352 -16.41 11.70 -18.32
CA SER A 352 -17.13 11.00 -19.40
C SER A 352 -16.25 10.55 -20.58
N SER A 353 -14.94 10.79 -20.53
CA SER A 353 -14.00 10.33 -21.56
C SER A 353 -13.81 8.81 -21.54
N ARG A 354 -13.41 8.23 -22.68
CA ARG A 354 -13.02 6.82 -22.79
C ARG A 354 -11.96 6.48 -21.72
N TYR A 355 -12.11 5.33 -21.08
CA TYR A 355 -11.14 4.75 -20.15
C TYR A 355 -10.75 3.34 -20.64
N ALA A 356 -9.56 2.88 -20.27
CA ALA A 356 -9.20 1.48 -20.40
C ALA A 356 -9.33 0.78 -19.04
N LEU A 357 -9.62 -0.50 -19.09
CA LEU A 357 -9.54 -1.40 -17.93
C LEU A 357 -8.12 -1.93 -17.86
N ILE A 358 -7.46 -1.71 -16.73
CA ILE A 358 -6.07 -2.12 -16.50
C ILE A 358 -6.03 -2.94 -15.22
N ASP A 359 -5.28 -4.05 -15.22
CA ASP A 359 -5.06 -4.85 -14.01
C ASP A 359 -4.68 -3.96 -12.82
N ARG A 360 -5.30 -4.24 -11.67
CA ARG A 360 -5.14 -3.46 -10.45
C ARG A 360 -3.69 -3.27 -10.04
N ALA A 361 -2.87 -4.32 -10.05
CA ALA A 361 -1.48 -4.23 -9.61
C ALA A 361 -0.63 -3.42 -10.61
N MET A 362 -0.90 -3.54 -11.92
CA MET A 362 -0.26 -2.71 -12.94
C MET A 362 -0.62 -1.22 -12.78
N ALA A 363 -1.91 -0.90 -12.62
CA ALA A 363 -2.38 0.46 -12.42
C ALA A 363 -1.79 1.07 -11.13
N TYR A 364 -1.77 0.30 -10.05
CA TYR A 364 -1.17 0.69 -8.77
C TYR A 364 0.33 1.01 -8.91
N ARG A 365 1.06 0.16 -9.64
CA ARG A 365 2.48 0.37 -9.93
C ARG A 365 2.75 1.67 -10.68
N GLU A 366 1.95 1.99 -11.69
CA GLU A 366 2.13 3.23 -12.46
C GLU A 366 1.77 4.47 -11.64
N VAL A 367 0.72 4.41 -10.80
CA VAL A 367 0.40 5.48 -9.85
C VAL A 367 1.55 5.71 -8.86
N LEU A 368 2.06 4.65 -8.23
CA LEU A 368 3.15 4.78 -7.27
C LEU A 368 4.45 5.25 -7.93
N LYS A 369 4.74 4.86 -9.17
CA LYS A 369 5.86 5.45 -9.93
C LYS A 369 5.67 6.95 -10.18
N THR A 370 4.45 7.39 -10.47
CA THR A 370 4.15 8.83 -10.63
C THR A 370 4.37 9.58 -9.32
N TRP A 371 3.88 9.05 -8.20
CA TRP A 371 4.08 9.61 -6.87
C TRP A 371 5.56 9.62 -6.45
N ALA A 372 6.27 8.50 -6.59
CA ALA A 372 7.69 8.38 -6.26
C ALA A 372 8.54 9.38 -7.05
N LYS A 373 8.26 9.55 -8.36
CA LYS A 373 8.92 10.58 -9.19
C LYS A 373 8.64 11.99 -8.69
N TRP A 374 7.47 12.27 -8.14
CA TRP A 374 7.18 13.57 -7.56
C TRP A 374 7.98 13.78 -6.26
N VAL A 375 7.96 12.79 -5.35
CA VAL A 375 8.72 12.82 -4.09
C VAL A 375 10.20 13.06 -4.38
N ASP A 376 10.80 12.21 -5.22
CA ASP A 376 12.21 12.28 -5.60
C ASP A 376 12.57 13.53 -6.41
N ARG A 377 11.63 14.31 -6.94
CA ARG A 377 11.94 15.56 -7.66
C ARG A 377 11.65 16.83 -6.87
N ARG A 378 10.79 16.76 -5.86
CA ARG A 378 10.21 17.97 -5.24
C ARG A 378 10.51 18.09 -3.75
N LEU A 379 10.79 17.00 -3.05
CA LEU A 379 11.05 17.03 -1.61
C LEU A 379 12.54 17.11 -1.29
N HIS A 380 12.90 17.75 -0.18
CA HIS A 380 14.29 17.74 0.31
C HIS A 380 14.38 16.74 1.46
N PRO A 381 15.26 15.71 1.38
CA PRO A 381 15.30 14.64 2.37
C PRO A 381 15.65 15.11 3.79
N THR A 382 16.35 16.25 3.92
CA THR A 382 16.70 16.86 5.21
C THR A 382 15.60 17.75 5.78
N LYS A 383 14.61 18.15 4.97
CA LYS A 383 13.51 19.03 5.40
C LYS A 383 12.19 18.27 5.60
N THR A 384 12.03 17.15 4.90
CA THR A 384 10.78 16.39 4.89
C THR A 384 11.07 14.92 5.11
N THR A 385 10.51 14.36 6.17
CA THR A 385 10.43 12.91 6.38
C THR A 385 9.17 12.38 5.70
N VAL A 386 9.31 11.29 4.95
CA VAL A 386 8.22 10.69 4.19
C VAL A 386 7.96 9.27 4.69
N PHE A 387 6.70 9.00 5.02
CA PHE A 387 6.16 7.70 5.37
C PHE A 387 5.19 7.24 4.29
N PHE A 388 5.17 5.94 4.05
CA PHE A 388 4.14 5.28 3.26
C PHE A 388 3.57 4.14 4.09
N MET A 389 2.29 4.25 4.46
CA MET A 389 1.56 3.25 5.22
C MET A 389 1.24 2.08 4.29
N ALA A 390 1.54 0.86 4.74
CA ALA A 390 1.10 -0.35 4.06
C ALA A 390 -0.44 -0.50 4.13
N MET A 391 -0.96 -1.54 3.49
CA MET A 391 -2.40 -1.71 3.28
C MET A 391 -3.09 -2.03 4.61
N SER A 392 -4.16 -1.28 4.91
CA SER A 392 -5.13 -1.63 5.93
C SER A 392 -6.06 -2.73 5.37
N PRO A 393 -6.18 -3.89 6.03
CA PRO A 393 -7.04 -4.97 5.57
C PRO A 393 -8.53 -4.68 5.83
N ASN A 394 -9.39 -5.53 5.29
CA ASN A 394 -10.80 -5.63 5.65
C ASN A 394 -11.10 -7.04 6.18
N HIS A 395 -12.18 -7.21 6.95
CA HIS A 395 -12.57 -8.49 7.55
C HIS A 395 -14.00 -8.87 7.17
N ILE A 396 -14.19 -9.28 5.90
CA ILE A 396 -15.52 -9.64 5.37
C ILE A 396 -15.77 -11.15 5.26
N THR A 397 -14.74 -11.98 5.42
CA THR A 397 -14.77 -13.44 5.18
C THR A 397 -14.43 -14.21 6.46
N PRO A 398 -15.41 -14.50 7.34
CA PRO A 398 -15.17 -15.18 8.61
C PRO A 398 -14.44 -16.52 8.51
N GLU A 399 -14.66 -17.24 7.42
CA GLU A 399 -14.08 -18.55 7.16
C GLU A 399 -12.55 -18.49 7.13
N ALA A 400 -11.98 -17.34 6.72
CA ALA A 400 -10.53 -17.13 6.65
C ALA A 400 -9.82 -17.26 8.01
N TRP A 401 -10.54 -17.01 9.10
CA TRP A 401 -10.02 -17.12 10.47
C TRP A 401 -10.72 -18.21 11.30
N GLY A 402 -11.43 -19.13 10.65
CA GLY A 402 -12.13 -20.23 11.33
C GLY A 402 -13.37 -19.77 12.12
N GLY A 403 -14.04 -18.70 11.66
CA GLY A 403 -15.28 -18.23 12.25
C GLY A 403 -16.35 -19.34 12.33
N SER A 404 -17.15 -19.31 13.39
CA SER A 404 -18.21 -20.30 13.62
C SER A 404 -19.30 -20.24 12.55
N ALA A 405 -20.07 -21.33 12.39
CA ALA A 405 -21.25 -21.34 11.54
C ALA A 405 -22.19 -20.18 11.93
N GLY A 406 -22.57 -19.35 10.94
CA GLY A 406 -23.38 -18.15 11.16
C GLY A 406 -22.60 -16.88 11.48
N ALA A 407 -21.27 -16.91 11.53
CA ALA A 407 -20.45 -15.69 11.64
C ALA A 407 -20.77 -14.70 10.49
N VAL A 408 -20.81 -13.41 10.81
CA VAL A 408 -21.20 -12.35 9.88
C VAL A 408 -20.10 -11.32 9.78
N LYS A 409 -19.27 -11.42 8.72
CA LYS A 409 -18.13 -10.51 8.49
C LYS A 409 -17.33 -10.34 9.81
N CYS A 410 -17.04 -9.11 10.20
CA CYS A 410 -16.37 -8.76 11.45
C CYS A 410 -17.31 -8.54 12.65
N ALA A 411 -18.64 -8.62 12.48
CA ALA A 411 -19.56 -7.94 13.40
C ALA A 411 -19.67 -8.53 14.80
N MET A 412 -19.37 -9.82 14.94
CA MET A 412 -19.43 -10.55 16.21
C MET A 412 -18.05 -10.85 16.78
N GLU A 413 -17.00 -10.29 16.19
CA GLU A 413 -15.63 -10.55 16.59
C GLU A 413 -15.22 -9.58 17.70
N THR A 414 -14.88 -10.11 18.88
CA THR A 414 -14.46 -9.32 20.04
C THR A 414 -13.01 -9.56 20.45
N GLN A 415 -12.36 -10.54 19.84
CA GLN A 415 -10.96 -10.90 20.10
C GLN A 415 -10.18 -10.95 18.78
N PRO A 416 -8.88 -10.59 18.79
CA PRO A 416 -8.04 -10.76 17.62
C PRO A 416 -7.87 -12.23 17.26
N ILE A 417 -7.31 -12.48 16.08
CA ILE A 417 -6.85 -13.81 15.68
C ILE A 417 -5.62 -14.13 16.53
N VAL A 418 -5.73 -15.16 17.38
CA VAL A 418 -4.66 -15.68 18.23
C VAL A 418 -4.34 -17.13 17.87
N ASN A 419 -3.11 -17.56 18.15
CA ASN A 419 -2.66 -18.97 18.12
C ASN A 419 -3.15 -19.78 16.91
N ARG A 420 -2.46 -19.63 15.79
CA ARG A 420 -2.88 -20.21 14.52
C ARG A 420 -1.84 -21.14 13.93
N THR A 421 -2.29 -22.24 13.34
CA THR A 421 -1.44 -23.30 12.77
C THR A 421 -1.42 -23.32 11.23
N TRP A 422 -2.24 -22.52 10.54
CA TRP A 422 -2.34 -22.43 9.08
C TRP A 422 -2.05 -21.02 8.54
N GLY A 423 -1.98 -20.82 7.22
CA GLY A 423 -1.72 -19.53 6.53
C GLY A 423 -2.94 -18.59 6.47
N LEU A 424 -2.77 -17.25 6.45
CA LEU A 424 -3.88 -16.26 6.57
C LEU A 424 -4.17 -15.69 5.21
N ASP A 425 -5.41 -15.79 4.79
CA ASP A 425 -5.89 -15.09 3.61
C ASP A 425 -7.27 -14.53 3.89
N ILE A 426 -7.30 -13.27 4.34
CA ILE A 426 -8.54 -12.50 4.52
C ILE A 426 -8.90 -11.70 3.26
N GLY A 427 -8.26 -11.98 2.11
CA GLY A 427 -8.50 -11.28 0.85
C GLY A 427 -7.66 -10.02 0.64
N THR A 428 -6.62 -9.79 1.46
CA THR A 428 -5.65 -8.71 1.22
C THR A 428 -4.91 -8.94 -0.09
N ASP A 429 -4.88 -7.94 -0.97
CA ASP A 429 -4.14 -8.02 -2.24
C ASP A 429 -2.65 -7.77 -2.00
N TRP A 430 -1.93 -8.81 -1.56
CA TRP A 430 -0.48 -8.78 -1.31
C TRP A 430 0.37 -8.43 -2.54
N ARG A 431 -0.21 -8.45 -3.76
CA ARG A 431 0.48 -7.91 -4.95
C ARG A 431 0.69 -6.41 -4.83
N LEU A 432 -0.29 -5.67 -4.31
CA LEU A 432 -0.19 -4.21 -4.09
C LEU A 432 0.85 -3.90 -3.01
N HIS A 433 0.95 -4.77 -1.98
CA HIS A 433 2.04 -4.75 -1.00
C HIS A 433 3.41 -4.81 -1.67
N GLY A 434 3.63 -5.87 -2.47
CA GLY A 434 4.88 -6.09 -3.17
C GLY A 434 5.21 -4.97 -4.15
N VAL A 435 4.20 -4.39 -4.81
CA VAL A 435 4.37 -3.22 -5.68
C VAL A 435 4.81 -1.99 -4.88
N ALA A 436 4.15 -1.67 -3.76
CA ALA A 436 4.54 -0.55 -2.90
C ALA A 436 5.97 -0.71 -2.42
N ARG A 437 6.28 -1.84 -1.77
CA ARG A 437 7.62 -2.17 -1.29
C ARG A 437 8.68 -2.08 -2.41
N GLY A 438 8.37 -2.61 -3.59
CA GLY A 438 9.26 -2.57 -4.75
C GLY A 438 9.52 -1.17 -5.28
N VAL A 439 8.48 -0.31 -5.36
CA VAL A 439 8.65 1.08 -5.78
C VAL A 439 9.47 1.87 -4.75
N LEU A 440 9.17 1.73 -3.46
CA LEU A 440 9.89 2.44 -2.40
C LEU A 440 11.38 2.07 -2.35
N ARG A 441 11.71 0.78 -2.46
CA ARG A 441 13.11 0.30 -2.54
C ARG A 441 13.87 0.82 -3.77
N SER A 442 13.16 1.21 -4.83
CA SER A 442 13.78 1.76 -6.04
C SER A 442 14.07 3.27 -5.96
N MET A 443 13.56 3.96 -4.94
CA MET A 443 13.78 5.39 -4.72
C MET A 443 15.20 5.62 -4.22
N ARG A 444 15.89 6.63 -4.77
CA ARG A 444 17.32 6.84 -4.50
C ARG A 444 17.63 8.12 -3.76
N ARG A 445 16.80 9.17 -3.90
CA ARG A 445 17.13 10.50 -3.36
C ARG A 445 16.43 10.79 -2.06
N VAL A 446 15.12 10.54 -1.99
CA VAL A 446 14.33 10.77 -0.79
C VAL A 446 14.00 9.42 -0.17
N PRO A 447 14.57 9.09 1.01
CA PRO A 447 14.21 7.86 1.69
C PRO A 447 12.75 7.93 2.11
N VAL A 448 12.03 6.84 1.90
CA VAL A 448 10.64 6.68 2.37
C VAL A 448 10.60 5.53 3.35
N ARG A 449 10.06 5.79 4.53
CA ARG A 449 9.81 4.77 5.54
C ARG A 449 8.53 4.04 5.20
N PHE A 450 8.66 2.75 4.87
CA PHE A 450 7.50 1.89 4.71
C PHE A 450 7.04 1.42 6.09
N VAL A 451 5.82 1.81 6.47
CA VAL A 451 5.23 1.45 7.76
C VAL A 451 4.37 0.20 7.54
N ASP A 452 4.95 -0.97 7.80
CA ASP A 452 4.41 -2.27 7.38
C ASP A 452 3.32 -2.79 8.32
N ILE A 453 2.19 -2.08 8.33
CA ILE A 453 1.06 -2.37 9.21
C ILE A 453 0.19 -3.55 8.76
N THR A 454 0.42 -4.12 7.59
CA THR A 454 -0.57 -5.03 6.96
C THR A 454 -0.78 -6.31 7.77
N ALA A 455 0.27 -7.12 7.95
CA ALA A 455 0.16 -8.42 8.61
C ALA A 455 -0.38 -8.33 10.05
N LEU A 456 0.14 -7.40 10.85
CA LEU A 456 -0.33 -7.18 12.22
C LEU A 456 -1.80 -6.71 12.26
N SER A 457 -2.25 -5.98 11.25
CA SER A 457 -3.64 -5.51 11.16
C SER A 457 -4.60 -6.61 10.72
N GLU A 458 -4.13 -7.61 9.96
CA GLU A 458 -4.96 -8.77 9.56
C GLU A 458 -5.35 -9.63 10.78
N LEU A 459 -4.64 -9.49 11.89
CA LEU A 459 -4.97 -10.19 13.13
C LEU A 459 -6.10 -9.51 13.90
N ARG A 460 -6.47 -8.27 13.56
CA ARG A 460 -7.35 -7.41 14.36
C ARG A 460 -8.80 -7.40 13.91
N LYS A 461 -9.36 -8.57 13.62
CA LYS A 461 -10.77 -8.75 13.24
C LYS A 461 -11.78 -8.11 14.21
N ASP A 462 -11.37 -7.91 15.46
CA ASP A 462 -12.13 -7.33 16.57
C ASP A 462 -12.27 -5.79 16.54
N ALA A 463 -11.36 -5.09 15.86
CA ALA A 463 -11.20 -3.65 16.04
C ALA A 463 -12.00 -2.78 15.05
N HIS A 464 -12.77 -3.39 14.15
CA HIS A 464 -13.58 -2.67 13.17
C HIS A 464 -14.77 -1.95 13.80
N THR A 465 -15.26 -0.93 13.10
CA THR A 465 -16.45 -0.18 13.51
C THR A 465 -17.73 -1.02 13.45
N SER A 466 -17.77 -2.03 12.56
CA SER A 466 -18.92 -2.93 12.42
C SER A 466 -20.19 -2.13 12.14
N VAL A 467 -21.24 -2.33 12.92
CA VAL A 467 -22.51 -1.60 12.83
C VAL A 467 -22.52 -0.33 13.71
N HIS A 468 -21.45 -0.06 14.45
CA HIS A 468 -21.35 1.08 15.36
C HIS A 468 -20.76 2.30 14.65
N THR A 469 -21.37 2.68 13.53
CA THR A 469 -20.84 3.69 12.60
C THR A 469 -21.93 4.43 11.83
N LEU A 470 -21.49 5.34 10.96
CA LEU A 470 -22.33 6.06 10.01
C LEU A 470 -22.46 5.30 8.68
N ARG A 471 -23.63 5.44 8.05
CA ARG A 471 -23.83 5.14 6.63
C ARG A 471 -24.43 6.36 5.94
N GLN A 472 -23.80 6.82 4.85
CA GLN A 472 -24.22 8.02 4.10
C GLN A 472 -24.38 9.27 5.01
N GLY A 473 -23.50 9.42 6.00
CA GLY A 473 -23.50 10.56 6.92
C GLY A 473 -24.54 10.50 8.04
N LYS A 474 -25.26 9.38 8.20
CA LYS A 474 -26.23 9.17 9.30
C LYS A 474 -25.84 7.96 10.14
N LEU A 475 -26.04 8.07 11.44
CA LEU A 475 -25.84 6.96 12.36
C LEU A 475 -26.81 5.82 12.04
N LEU A 476 -26.31 4.58 12.08
CA LEU A 476 -27.14 3.40 11.86
C LEU A 476 -28.20 3.27 12.96
N THR A 477 -29.46 3.07 12.58
CA THR A 477 -30.57 2.84 13.53
C THR A 477 -30.44 1.49 14.21
N ARG A 478 -31.19 1.25 15.30
CA ARG A 478 -31.15 -0.05 16.00
C ARG A 478 -31.52 -1.21 15.09
N GLU A 479 -32.49 -1.01 14.19
CA GLU A 479 -32.93 -2.00 13.21
C GLU A 479 -31.83 -2.30 12.19
N GLN A 480 -31.10 -1.27 11.75
CA GLN A 480 -29.96 -1.44 10.85
C GLN A 480 -28.77 -2.12 11.55
N GLN A 481 -28.52 -1.77 12.81
CA GLN A 481 -27.48 -2.42 13.62
C GLN A 481 -27.77 -3.90 13.88
N ALA A 482 -29.05 -4.28 13.94
CA ALA A 482 -29.47 -5.67 14.07
C ALA A 482 -29.25 -6.51 12.79
N ASP A 483 -28.94 -5.89 11.63
CA ASP A 483 -28.57 -6.58 10.39
C ASP A 483 -27.11 -6.29 9.98
N PRO A 484 -26.12 -6.89 10.67
CA PRO A 484 -24.72 -6.71 10.32
C PRO A 484 -24.36 -7.26 8.95
N ARG A 485 -25.14 -8.19 8.38
CA ARG A 485 -24.86 -8.76 7.05
C ARG A 485 -24.92 -7.67 5.99
N THR A 486 -25.90 -6.78 6.09
CA THR A 486 -26.05 -5.64 5.20
C THR A 486 -25.21 -4.44 5.65
N TYR A 487 -25.18 -4.13 6.94
CA TYR A 487 -24.74 -2.83 7.44
C TYR A 487 -23.36 -2.79 8.10
N ALA A 488 -22.74 -3.94 8.43
CA ALA A 488 -21.43 -3.92 9.09
C ALA A 488 -20.34 -3.36 8.15
N ASP A 489 -19.65 -2.33 8.65
CA ASP A 489 -18.42 -1.79 8.11
C ASP A 489 -17.23 -2.55 8.70
N CYS A 490 -16.62 -3.39 7.86
CA CYS A 490 -15.43 -4.16 8.21
C CYS A 490 -14.19 -3.63 7.50
N ILE A 491 -14.16 -2.31 7.29
CA ILE A 491 -13.06 -1.57 6.67
C ILE A 491 -12.49 -0.58 7.68
N HIS A 492 -13.33 0.28 8.25
CA HIS A 492 -12.89 1.33 9.17
C HIS A 492 -12.73 0.79 10.59
N TRP A 493 -11.97 1.50 11.41
CA TRP A 493 -11.52 1.08 12.73
C TRP A 493 -12.08 2.00 13.81
N CYS A 494 -12.53 1.39 14.91
CA CYS A 494 -12.91 2.13 16.11
C CYS A 494 -11.71 2.92 16.66
N LEU A 495 -11.98 4.06 17.29
CA LEU A 495 -10.99 4.87 18.00
C LEU A 495 -11.43 5.14 19.44
N PRO A 496 -10.59 4.87 20.46
CA PRO A 496 -9.23 4.30 20.38
C PRO A 496 -9.24 2.86 19.85
N GLY A 497 -8.12 2.42 19.25
CA GLY A 497 -8.01 1.12 18.61
C GLY A 497 -6.77 0.94 17.74
N LEU A 498 -6.88 0.08 16.72
CA LEU A 498 -5.75 -0.31 15.86
C LEU A 498 -4.94 0.86 15.26
N PRO A 499 -5.56 1.95 14.74
CA PRO A 499 -4.80 3.06 14.20
C PRO A 499 -3.88 3.78 15.20
N ASP A 500 -4.12 3.64 16.51
CA ASP A 500 -3.24 4.16 17.55
C ASP A 500 -1.87 3.45 17.52
N THR A 501 -1.87 2.14 17.28
CA THR A 501 -0.63 1.36 17.07
C THR A 501 0.09 1.80 15.81
N TRP A 502 -0.63 2.12 14.73
CA TRP A 502 0.00 2.64 13.51
C TRP A 502 0.72 3.97 13.76
N ASN A 503 0.10 4.84 14.56
CA ASN A 503 0.69 6.10 15.00
C ASN A 503 1.83 5.91 16.00
N HIS A 504 1.81 4.83 16.79
CA HIS A 504 2.94 4.46 17.66
C HIS A 504 4.19 4.13 16.85
N PHE A 505 4.07 3.48 15.68
CA PHE A 505 5.20 3.31 14.76
C PHE A 505 5.71 4.64 14.22
N LEU A 506 4.81 5.56 13.82
CA LEU A 506 5.22 6.89 13.37
C LEU A 506 5.97 7.64 14.48
N TYR A 507 5.46 7.58 15.70
CA TYR A 507 6.12 8.15 16.87
C TYR A 507 7.51 7.55 17.07
N ALA A 508 7.64 6.23 17.07
CA ALA A 508 8.92 5.54 17.22
C ALA A 508 9.94 6.00 16.16
N HIS A 509 9.53 6.08 14.89
CA HIS A 509 10.41 6.60 13.83
C HIS A 509 10.78 8.07 14.02
N ILE A 510 9.86 8.91 14.48
CA ILE A 510 10.10 10.35 14.64
C ILE A 510 10.98 10.65 15.85
N VAL A 511 10.83 9.89 16.94
CA VAL A 511 11.62 10.10 18.17
C VAL A 511 12.97 9.38 18.15
N ALA A 512 13.11 8.23 17.46
CA ALA A 512 14.37 7.50 17.36
C ALA A 512 15.42 8.22 16.47
N HIS A 513 14.99 9.06 15.52
CA HIS A 513 15.90 9.78 14.60
C HIS A 513 16.34 11.15 15.14
N ALA A 514 16.34 11.30 16.46
CA ALA A 514 16.76 12.50 17.14
C ALA A 514 18.11 12.31 17.84
N GLY A 515 19.11 11.93 17.05
CA GLY A 515 20.53 11.98 17.38
C GLY A 515 21.21 13.01 16.49
#